data_AF-A0A3M2TH23-F1
#
_entry.id   AF-A0A3M2TH23-F1
#
_cell.length_a   1.000
_cell.length_b   1.000
_cell.length_c   1.000
_cell.angle_alpha   90.00
_cell.angle_beta   90.00
_cell.angle_gamma   90.00
#
_symmetry.space_group_name_H-M   'P 1'
#
loop_
_entity.id
_entity.type
_entity.pdbx_description
1 polymer ?
#
loop_
_entity_poly.entity_id
_entity_poly.type
_entity_poly.pdbx_seq_one_letter_code
_entity_poly.pdbx_strand_id
1 'polypeptide(L)'
;MGAQATIILAIGIYILVEWQLWLLPRAIQITPSYTVPVNAVILWFACIYEFLLSLDAMRHKNNILLFAICVSNILVAAFAGMQYPDMKGFCETMPKQRAMYDKPLVDLSRNIWPQIRGPQLVMPIFISLCTLGIWWLAFQLHNQYSWSIYRSVQGSSQTRSRYLAYEFYIVFVKLDAFFIICFVLHYGLIDVHFIEPEFGVTMSVIPALTIVMVLGVYFVRKEYKLPMAFVIVGDLHYPLS
;
A
#
# COMPACT_ATOMS: atom_id res chain seq x y z
N MET A 1 15.37 -4.64 1.86
CA MET A 1 14.15 -4.56 1.02
C MET A 1 14.18 -5.48 -0.20
N GLY A 2 15.24 -5.53 -1.00
CA GLY A 2 15.28 -6.44 -2.18
C GLY A 2 15.02 -7.92 -1.84
N ALA A 3 15.69 -8.46 -0.82
CA ALA A 3 15.44 -9.83 -0.36
C ALA A 3 14.03 -10.05 0.22
N GLN A 4 13.44 -9.02 0.84
CA GLN A 4 12.06 -9.07 1.32
C GLN A 4 11.10 -9.24 0.14
N ALA A 5 11.26 -8.40 -0.90
CA ALA A 5 10.41 -8.44 -2.07
C ALA A 5 10.49 -9.78 -2.82
N THR A 6 11.69 -10.35 -3.01
CA THR A 6 11.84 -11.63 -3.72
C THR A 6 11.20 -12.79 -2.98
N ILE A 7 11.39 -12.88 -1.66
CA ILE A 7 10.84 -13.96 -0.84
C ILE A 7 9.32 -13.87 -0.75
N ILE A 8 8.77 -12.68 -0.51
CA ILE A 8 7.30 -12.48 -0.44
C ILE A 8 6.64 -12.77 -1.79
N LEU A 9 7.30 -12.41 -2.89
CA LEU A 9 6.81 -12.73 -4.24
C LEU A 9 6.81 -14.25 -4.47
N ALA A 10 7.88 -14.96 -4.09
CA ALA A 10 7.94 -16.41 -4.23
C ALA A 10 6.87 -17.15 -3.40
N ILE A 11 6.68 -16.76 -2.14
CA ILE A 11 5.64 -17.35 -1.28
C ILE A 11 4.24 -17.00 -1.83
N GLY A 12 4.05 -15.77 -2.32
CA GLY A 12 2.78 -15.34 -2.89
C GLY A 12 2.43 -16.12 -4.17
N ILE A 13 3.41 -16.39 -5.03
CA ILE A 13 3.18 -17.20 -6.24
C ILE A 13 2.75 -18.61 -5.84
N TYR A 14 3.40 -19.22 -4.85
CA TYR A 14 3.00 -20.54 -4.37
C TYR A 14 1.54 -20.58 -3.91
N ILE A 15 1.14 -19.61 -3.07
CA ILE A 15 -0.25 -19.51 -2.58
C ILE A 15 -1.23 -19.27 -3.73
N LEU A 16 -0.88 -18.40 -4.68
CA LEU A 16 -1.70 -18.10 -5.86
C LEU A 16 -1.89 -19.33 -6.76
N VAL A 17 -0.85 -20.14 -6.95
CA VAL A 17 -0.92 -21.36 -7.76
C VAL A 17 -1.81 -22.40 -7.08
N GLU A 18 -1.61 -22.67 -5.79
CA GLU A 18 -2.45 -23.62 -5.06
C GLU A 18 -3.93 -23.18 -5.03
N TRP A 19 -4.15 -21.88 -4.92
CA TRP A 19 -5.46 -21.26 -5.03
C TRP A 19 -6.11 -21.47 -6.40
N GLN A 20 -5.39 -21.17 -7.49
CA GLN A 20 -5.89 -21.31 -8.85
C GLN A 20 -6.20 -22.77 -9.19
N LEU A 21 -5.39 -23.72 -8.71
CA LEU A 21 -5.62 -25.15 -8.90
C LEU A 21 -6.86 -25.67 -8.16
N TRP A 22 -7.30 -24.97 -7.11
CA TRP A 22 -8.49 -25.35 -6.34
C TRP A 22 -9.79 -24.76 -6.88
N LEU A 23 -9.71 -23.60 -7.53
CA LEU A 23 -10.86 -22.95 -8.14
C LEU A 23 -11.27 -23.67 -9.43
N LEU A 24 -12.56 -23.99 -9.56
CA LEU A 24 -13.11 -24.43 -10.83
C LEU A 24 -13.29 -23.20 -11.76
N PRO A 25 -13.26 -23.35 -13.09
CA PRO A 25 -13.41 -22.23 -14.04
C PRO A 25 -14.68 -21.39 -13.85
N ARG A 26 -15.68 -21.93 -13.16
CA ARG A 26 -16.97 -21.28 -12.87
C ARG A 26 -16.91 -20.32 -11.67
N ALA A 27 -15.85 -20.38 -10.86
CA ALA A 27 -15.70 -19.55 -9.69
C ALA A 27 -15.50 -18.06 -10.00
N ILE A 28 -15.07 -17.71 -11.23
CA ILE A 28 -14.91 -16.32 -11.68
C ILE A 28 -16.23 -15.52 -11.68
N GLN A 29 -17.38 -16.19 -11.54
CA GLN A 29 -18.68 -15.52 -11.50
C GLN A 29 -18.98 -14.83 -10.17
N ILE A 30 -18.20 -15.11 -9.13
CA ILE A 30 -18.44 -14.58 -7.78
C ILE A 30 -17.30 -13.66 -7.33
N THR A 31 -17.64 -12.52 -6.74
CA THR A 31 -16.71 -11.52 -6.16
C THR A 31 -15.60 -12.11 -5.30
N PRO A 32 -15.87 -13.08 -4.40
CA PRO A 32 -14.85 -13.62 -3.52
C PRO A 32 -13.66 -14.22 -4.30
N SER A 33 -13.87 -14.76 -5.51
CA SER A 33 -12.78 -15.36 -6.30
C SER A 33 -11.61 -14.41 -6.59
N TYR A 34 -11.86 -13.10 -6.57
CA TYR A 34 -10.87 -12.06 -6.84
C TYR A 34 -10.12 -11.57 -5.59
N THR A 35 -10.62 -11.83 -4.38
CA THR A 35 -10.04 -11.29 -3.14
C THR A 35 -8.59 -11.72 -2.94
N VAL A 36 -8.29 -13.01 -3.12
CA VAL A 36 -6.93 -13.55 -2.96
C VAL A 36 -5.94 -13.06 -4.01
N PRO A 37 -6.21 -13.15 -5.32
CA PRO A 37 -5.27 -12.64 -6.31
C PRO A 37 -5.04 -11.13 -6.18
N VAL A 38 -6.08 -10.34 -5.87
CA VAL A 38 -5.95 -8.89 -5.68
C VAL A 38 -5.09 -8.58 -4.45
N ASN A 39 -5.34 -9.22 -3.31
CA ASN A 39 -4.54 -9.03 -2.09
C ASN A 39 -3.07 -9.42 -2.29
N ALA A 40 -2.79 -10.48 -3.07
CA ALA A 40 -1.43 -10.86 -3.43
C ALA A 40 -0.74 -9.80 -4.31
N VAL A 41 -1.44 -9.28 -5.33
CA VAL A 41 -0.92 -8.22 -6.21
C VAL A 41 -0.61 -6.95 -5.44
N ILE A 42 -1.49 -6.53 -4.51
CA ILE A 42 -1.26 -5.36 -3.66
C ILE A 42 0.01 -5.55 -2.81
N LEU A 43 0.17 -6.74 -2.21
CA LEU A 43 1.34 -7.04 -1.38
C LEU A 43 2.64 -7.04 -2.19
N TRP A 44 2.62 -7.59 -3.40
CA TRP A 44 3.78 -7.56 -4.31
C TRP A 44 4.12 -6.15 -4.76
N PHE A 45 3.10 -5.38 -5.16
CA PHE A 45 3.26 -3.98 -5.54
C PHE A 45 3.89 -3.18 -4.40
N ALA A 46 3.41 -3.36 -3.16
CA ALA A 46 3.98 -2.72 -1.99
C ALA A 46 5.46 -3.06 -1.76
N CYS A 47 5.83 -4.34 -1.81
CA CYS A 47 7.22 -4.73 -1.62
C CYS A 47 8.15 -4.19 -2.70
N ILE A 48 7.70 -4.17 -3.97
CA ILE A 48 8.47 -3.64 -5.09
C ILE A 48 8.59 -2.12 -4.98
N TYR A 49 7.48 -1.44 -4.67
CA TYR A 49 7.44 0.02 -4.55
C TYR A 49 8.36 0.52 -3.43
N GLU A 50 8.30 -0.11 -2.25
CA GLU A 50 9.19 0.22 -1.13
C GLU A 50 10.66 -0.05 -1.46
N PHE A 51 10.95 -1.13 -2.20
CA PHE A 51 12.31 -1.38 -2.68
C PHE A 51 12.79 -0.24 -3.60
N LEU A 52 11.97 0.21 -4.55
CA LEU A 52 12.32 1.33 -5.44
C LEU A 52 12.50 2.64 -4.65
N LEU A 53 11.63 2.92 -3.68
CA LEU A 53 11.78 4.07 -2.79
C LEU A 53 13.06 3.99 -1.95
N SER A 54 13.46 2.79 -1.51
CA SER A 54 14.70 2.63 -0.75
C SER A 54 15.95 2.97 -1.58
N LEU A 55 15.95 2.63 -2.87
CA LEU A 55 17.01 3.03 -3.79
C LEU A 55 17.04 4.55 -3.99
N ASP A 56 15.86 5.16 -4.13
CA ASP A 56 15.71 6.61 -4.26
C ASP A 56 16.19 7.35 -3.00
N ALA A 57 15.79 6.89 -1.81
CA ALA A 57 16.21 7.44 -0.53
C ALA A 57 17.74 7.41 -0.35
N MET A 58 18.38 6.30 -0.73
CA MET A 58 19.84 6.16 -0.66
C MET A 58 20.56 7.07 -1.67
N ARG A 59 20.06 7.17 -2.90
CA ARG A 59 20.66 8.03 -3.95
C ARG A 59 20.59 9.50 -3.61
N HIS A 60 19.45 9.96 -3.10
CA HIS A 60 19.22 11.35 -2.73
C HIS A 60 19.64 11.68 -1.29
N LYS A 61 20.08 10.69 -0.50
CA LYS A 61 20.38 10.81 0.93
C LYS A 61 19.24 11.46 1.72
N ASN A 62 18.00 11.13 1.35
CA ASN A 62 16.80 11.74 1.91
C ASN A 62 16.38 11.00 3.19
N ASN A 63 16.65 11.63 4.33
CA ASN A 63 16.30 11.14 5.67
C ASN A 63 14.79 11.02 5.90
N ILE A 64 14.01 11.97 5.38
CA ILE A 64 12.56 12.00 5.56
C ILE A 64 11.93 10.83 4.80
N LEU A 65 12.41 10.57 3.57
CA LEU A 65 11.97 9.42 2.78
C LEU A 65 12.32 8.10 3.47
N LEU A 66 13.50 7.99 4.06
CA LEU A 66 13.93 6.80 4.79
C LEU A 66 13.01 6.48 5.98
N PHE A 67 12.62 7.51 6.74
CA PHE A 67 11.66 7.37 7.83
C PHE A 67 10.27 6.96 7.32
N ALA A 68 9.79 7.61 6.26
CA ALA A 68 8.54 7.29 5.57
C ALA A 68 8.49 5.81 5.12
N ILE A 69 9.57 5.29 4.54
CA ILE A 69 9.69 3.88 4.14
C ILE A 69 9.58 2.94 5.35
N CYS A 70 10.18 3.30 6.49
CA CYS A 70 10.12 2.49 7.70
C CYS A 70 8.69 2.39 8.27
N VAL A 71 7.94 3.51 8.24
CA VAL A 71 6.53 3.54 8.65
C VAL A 71 5.66 2.78 7.65
N SER A 72 5.87 2.98 6.34
CA SER A 72 5.16 2.26 5.28
C SER A 72 5.31 0.74 5.43
N ASN A 73 6.51 0.25 5.70
CA ASN A 73 6.74 -1.19 5.80
C ASN A 73 6.06 -1.82 7.04
N ILE A 74 5.80 -1.03 8.10
CA ILE A 74 4.95 -1.47 9.23
C ILE A 74 3.50 -1.65 8.75
N LEU A 75 3.00 -0.71 7.94
CA LEU A 75 1.65 -0.81 7.38
C LEU A 75 1.53 -2.01 6.43
N VAL A 76 2.56 -2.28 5.62
CA VAL A 76 2.61 -3.47 4.78
C VAL A 76 2.61 -4.76 5.61
N ALA A 77 3.33 -4.78 6.74
CA ALA A 77 3.30 -5.91 7.68
C ALA A 77 1.90 -6.11 8.29
N ALA A 78 1.24 -5.02 8.70
CA ALA A 78 -0.12 -5.06 9.22
C ALA A 78 -1.12 -5.56 8.16
N PHE A 79 -1.03 -5.07 6.93
CA PHE A 79 -1.84 -5.53 5.81
C PHE A 79 -1.64 -7.03 5.55
N ALA A 80 -0.40 -7.51 5.50
CA ALA A 80 -0.11 -8.94 5.38
C ALA A 80 -0.69 -9.77 6.54
N GLY A 81 -0.73 -9.20 7.75
CA GLY A 81 -1.36 -9.83 8.91
C GLY A 81 -2.88 -9.97 8.76
N MET A 82 -3.55 -8.95 8.21
CA MET A 82 -4.99 -8.96 7.92
C MET A 82 -5.38 -10.01 6.87
N GLN A 83 -4.50 -10.32 5.93
CA GLN A 83 -4.79 -11.34 4.91
C GLN A 83 -4.96 -12.76 5.46
N TYR A 84 -4.47 -13.05 6.67
CA TYR A 84 -4.60 -14.38 7.27
C TYR A 84 -6.04 -14.74 7.67
N PRO A 85 -6.73 -13.95 8.52
CA PRO A 85 -8.12 -14.22 8.87
C PRO A 85 -9.04 -14.15 7.64
N ASP A 86 -8.77 -13.25 6.69
CA ASP A 86 -9.55 -13.13 5.45
C ASP A 86 -9.46 -14.43 4.63
N MET A 87 -8.24 -14.93 4.41
CA MET A 87 -8.02 -16.20 3.71
C MET A 87 -8.66 -17.38 4.44
N LYS A 88 -8.61 -17.40 5.78
CA LYS A 88 -9.24 -18.46 6.57
C LYS A 88 -10.76 -18.45 6.39
N GLY A 89 -11.39 -17.29 6.59
CA GLY A 89 -12.83 -17.14 6.41
C GLY A 89 -13.27 -17.51 5.01
N PHE A 90 -12.43 -17.20 4.02
CA PHE A 90 -12.66 -17.59 2.64
C PHE A 90 -12.68 -19.11 2.42
N CYS A 91 -11.65 -19.82 2.89
CA CYS A 91 -11.57 -21.26 2.77
C CYS A 91 -12.73 -21.99 3.48
N GLU A 92 -13.32 -21.38 4.51
CA GLU A 92 -14.46 -21.93 5.25
C GLU A 92 -15.82 -21.62 4.58
N THR A 93 -15.92 -20.53 3.83
CA THR A 93 -17.17 -20.04 3.22
C THR A 93 -17.37 -20.53 1.79
N MET A 94 -16.34 -20.55 0.95
CA MET A 94 -16.46 -20.97 -0.46
C MET A 94 -16.98 -22.38 -0.68
N PRO A 95 -16.59 -23.42 0.09
CA PRO A 95 -17.13 -24.76 -0.09
C PRO A 95 -18.64 -24.84 0.13
N LYS A 96 -19.22 -23.86 0.84
CA LYS A 96 -20.66 -23.75 1.09
C LYS A 96 -21.39 -22.99 -0.02
N GLN A 97 -20.69 -22.18 -0.80
CA GLN A 97 -21.28 -21.42 -1.90
C GLN A 97 -21.54 -22.34 -3.10
N ARG A 98 -22.58 -22.00 -3.87
CA ARG A 98 -23.06 -22.77 -5.02
C ARG A 98 -23.29 -21.83 -6.20
N ALA A 99 -22.92 -22.29 -7.39
CA ALA A 99 -23.20 -21.60 -8.64
C ALA A 99 -24.66 -21.87 -9.08
N MET A 100 -25.04 -21.29 -10.22
CA MET A 100 -26.29 -21.64 -10.90
C MET A 100 -26.38 -23.17 -11.11
N TYR A 101 -27.56 -23.75 -10.86
CA TYR A 101 -27.83 -25.20 -10.88
C TYR A 101 -27.14 -26.03 -9.79
N ASP A 102 -26.91 -25.44 -8.61
CA ASP A 102 -26.36 -26.12 -7.42
C ASP A 102 -24.99 -26.80 -7.64
N LYS A 103 -24.20 -26.27 -8.59
CA LYS A 103 -22.87 -26.81 -8.88
C LYS A 103 -21.84 -26.20 -7.93
N PRO A 104 -20.87 -26.99 -7.43
CA PRO A 104 -19.81 -26.46 -6.57
C PRO A 104 -18.89 -25.52 -7.36
N LEU A 105 -18.44 -24.46 -6.68
CA LEU A 105 -17.52 -23.45 -7.23
C LEU A 105 -16.05 -23.83 -7.04
N VAL A 106 -15.80 -24.73 -6.08
CA VAL A 106 -14.46 -25.20 -5.69
C VAL A 106 -14.42 -26.71 -5.71
N ASP A 107 -13.22 -27.27 -5.85
CA ASP A 107 -13.03 -28.70 -5.71
C ASP A 107 -13.22 -29.13 -4.24
N LEU A 108 -14.32 -29.83 -3.96
CA LEU A 108 -14.68 -30.34 -2.64
C LEU A 108 -13.83 -31.54 -2.20
N SER A 109 -13.14 -32.21 -3.15
CA SER A 109 -12.27 -33.34 -2.84
C SER A 109 -10.96 -32.90 -2.18
N ARG A 110 -10.57 -31.63 -2.35
CA ARG A 110 -9.30 -31.08 -1.90
C ARG A 110 -9.51 -30.00 -0.83
N ASN A 111 -8.93 -30.20 0.35
CA ASN A 111 -8.85 -29.17 1.37
C ASN A 111 -7.53 -28.40 1.26
N ILE A 112 -7.58 -27.14 0.79
CA ILE A 112 -6.38 -26.31 0.61
C ILE A 112 -5.89 -25.63 1.89
N TRP A 113 -6.76 -25.44 2.88
CA TRP A 113 -6.42 -24.63 4.06
C TRP A 113 -5.17 -25.13 4.81
N PRO A 114 -4.99 -26.44 5.07
CA PRO A 114 -3.78 -26.94 5.71
C PRO A 114 -2.50 -26.66 4.91
N GLN A 115 -2.59 -26.57 3.59
CA GLN A 115 -1.45 -26.35 2.69
C GLN A 115 -1.04 -24.88 2.67
N ILE A 116 -2.02 -23.96 2.59
CA ILE A 116 -1.74 -22.52 2.50
C ILE A 116 -1.57 -21.82 3.86
N ARG A 117 -2.08 -22.40 4.95
CA ARG A 117 -2.05 -21.79 6.29
C ARG A 117 -0.64 -21.44 6.75
N GLY A 118 0.32 -22.34 6.53
CA GLY A 118 1.73 -22.13 6.89
C GLY A 118 2.34 -20.96 6.11
N PRO A 119 2.39 -21.04 4.77
CA PRO A 119 2.88 -19.96 3.91
C PRO A 119 2.25 -18.59 4.19
N GLN A 120 0.93 -18.55 4.41
CA GLN A 120 0.20 -17.30 4.70
C GLN A 120 0.59 -16.69 6.04
N LEU A 121 0.91 -17.52 7.05
CA LEU A 121 1.39 -17.04 8.35
C LEU A 121 2.86 -16.58 8.31
N VAL A 122 3.68 -17.23 7.47
CA VAL A 122 5.10 -16.88 7.32
C VAL A 122 5.29 -15.49 6.74
N MET A 123 4.42 -15.05 5.81
CA MET A 123 4.51 -13.72 5.19
C MET A 123 4.56 -12.56 6.19
N PRO A 124 3.55 -12.33 7.06
CA PRO A 124 3.56 -11.20 7.99
C PRO A 124 4.69 -11.30 9.02
N ILE A 125 5.06 -12.51 9.45
CA ILE A 125 6.19 -12.73 10.36
C ILE A 125 7.50 -12.31 9.69
N PHE A 126 7.71 -12.75 8.45
CA PHE A 126 8.94 -12.44 7.71
C PHE A 126 9.06 -10.96 7.37
N ILE A 127 7.95 -10.31 6.94
CA ILE A 127 7.91 -8.86 6.72
C ILE A 127 8.25 -8.15 8.01
N SER A 128 7.62 -8.50 9.14
CA SER A 128 7.87 -7.85 10.44
C SER A 128 9.33 -7.99 10.90
N LEU A 129 9.95 -9.16 10.73
CA LEU A 129 11.37 -9.37 11.02
C LEU A 129 12.25 -8.49 10.11
N CYS A 130 11.92 -8.42 8.83
CA CYS A 130 12.61 -7.53 7.90
C CYS A 130 12.42 -6.06 8.27
N THR A 131 11.24 -5.66 8.75
CA THR A 131 10.94 -4.30 9.23
C THR A 131 11.85 -3.92 10.38
N LEU A 132 12.05 -4.79 11.37
CA LEU A 132 12.98 -4.53 12.48
C LEU A 132 14.42 -4.32 11.98
N GLY A 133 14.88 -5.17 11.04
CA GLY A 133 16.19 -5.01 10.42
C GLY A 133 16.33 -3.70 9.62
N ILE A 134 15.27 -3.31 8.90
CA ILE A 134 15.21 -2.05 8.14
C ILE A 134 15.26 -0.85 9.09
N TRP A 135 14.53 -0.88 10.21
CA TRP A 135 14.58 0.17 11.23
C TRP A 135 15.98 0.35 11.81
N TRP A 136 16.66 -0.75 12.13
CA TRP A 136 18.03 -0.70 12.63
C TRP A 136 19.00 -0.10 11.59
N LEU A 137 18.92 -0.55 10.34
CA LEU A 137 19.72 0.01 9.24
C LEU A 137 19.39 1.49 8.98
N ALA A 138 18.11 1.86 9.06
CA ALA A 138 17.65 3.23 8.86
C ALA A 138 18.17 4.16 9.96
N PHE A 139 18.24 3.69 11.20
CA PHE A 139 18.83 4.45 12.31
C PHE A 139 20.31 4.75 12.07
N GLN A 140 21.07 3.76 11.58
CA GLN A 140 22.48 3.94 11.25
C GLN A 140 22.68 4.92 10.09
N LEU A 141 21.87 4.79 9.02
CA LEU A 141 21.89 5.72 7.89
C LEU A 141 21.51 7.14 8.31
N HIS A 142 20.49 7.27 9.18
CA HIS A 142 20.05 8.55 9.70
C HIS A 142 21.18 9.30 10.41
N ASN A 143 21.94 8.60 11.27
CA ASN A 143 23.10 9.20 11.94
C ASN A 143 24.16 9.72 10.94
N GLN A 144 24.44 8.94 9.89
CA GLN A 144 25.41 9.35 8.85
C GLN A 144 24.92 10.54 8.04
N TYR A 145 23.64 10.55 7.65
CA TYR A 145 23.04 11.63 6.86
C TYR A 145 22.88 12.91 7.67
N SER A 146 22.48 12.81 8.95
CA SER A 146 22.39 13.96 9.86
C SER A 146 23.76 14.62 10.08
N TRP A 147 24.83 13.83 10.18
CA TRP A 147 26.20 14.37 10.26
C TRP A 147 26.66 15.03 8.95
N SER A 148 26.29 14.48 7.80
CA SER A 148 26.58 15.08 6.48
C SER A 148 25.85 16.40 6.25
N ILE A 149 24.58 16.50 6.65
CA ILE A 149 23.77 17.72 6.55
C ILE A 149 24.28 18.81 7.50
N TYR A 150 24.70 18.43 8.71
CA TYR A 150 25.26 19.38 9.68
C TYR A 150 26.51 20.09 9.13
N ARG A 151 27.33 19.38 8.34
CA ARG A 151 28.57 19.94 7.79
C ARG A 151 28.37 20.75 6.52
N SER A 152 27.33 20.47 5.72
CA SER A 152 27.08 21.17 4.45
C SER A 152 26.24 22.44 4.58
N VAL A 153 25.46 22.60 5.65
CA VAL A 153 24.54 23.72 5.84
C VAL A 153 25.06 24.70 6.90
N GLN A 154 26.10 25.46 6.57
CA GLN A 154 26.44 26.71 7.27
C GLN A 154 25.61 27.89 6.73
N GLY A 155 24.29 27.68 6.58
CA GLY A 155 23.37 28.64 5.95
C GLY A 155 22.21 29.01 6.88
N SER A 156 21.71 30.23 6.73
CA SER A 156 20.63 30.83 7.54
C SER A 156 19.42 29.89 7.74
N SER A 157 18.84 29.94 8.94
CA SER A 157 17.76 29.03 9.39
C SER A 157 16.53 29.02 8.46
N GLN A 158 16.25 30.12 7.77
CA GLN A 158 15.08 30.28 6.91
C GLN A 158 15.16 29.46 5.62
N THR A 159 16.33 29.36 4.99
CA THR A 159 16.54 28.55 3.77
C THR A 159 16.43 27.06 4.09
N ARG A 160 16.91 26.63 5.27
CA ARG A 160 16.80 25.26 5.75
C ARG A 160 15.35 24.82 5.96
N SER A 161 14.52 25.68 6.55
CA SER A 161 13.10 25.36 6.79
C SER A 161 12.32 25.18 5.48
N ARG A 162 12.55 26.05 4.49
CA ARG A 162 11.93 25.95 3.16
C ARG A 162 12.34 24.67 2.43
N TYR A 163 13.62 24.29 2.51
CA TYR A 163 14.12 23.05 1.93
C TYR A 163 13.50 21.81 2.56
N LEU A 164 13.42 21.76 3.91
CA LEU A 164 12.80 20.65 4.62
C LEU A 164 11.30 20.50 4.29
N ALA A 165 10.58 21.62 4.18
CA ALA A 165 9.18 21.59 3.78
C ALA A 165 8.99 21.02 2.37
N TYR A 166 9.87 21.39 1.44
CA TYR A 166 9.86 20.85 0.08
C TYR A 166 10.18 19.34 0.02
N GLU A 167 11.17 18.88 0.80
CA GLU A 167 11.47 17.45 0.89
C GLU A 167 10.32 16.64 1.49
N PHE A 168 9.75 17.12 2.61
CA PHE A 168 8.58 16.49 3.22
C PHE A 168 7.42 16.39 2.23
N TYR A 169 7.18 17.46 1.48
CA TYR A 169 6.15 17.50 0.46
C TYR A 169 6.37 16.45 -0.65
N ILE A 170 7.58 16.34 -1.20
CA ILE A 170 7.88 15.30 -2.21
C ILE A 170 7.69 13.90 -1.65
N VAL A 171 8.15 13.65 -0.42
CA VAL A 171 8.00 12.34 0.22
C VAL A 171 6.53 11.99 0.41
N PHE A 172 5.73 12.95 0.85
CA PHE A 172 4.29 12.79 1.01
C PHE A 172 3.61 12.44 -0.32
N VAL A 173 3.95 13.13 -1.42
CA VAL A 173 3.42 12.83 -2.76
C VAL A 173 3.77 11.41 -3.22
N LYS A 174 5.00 10.94 -2.96
CA LYS A 174 5.39 9.56 -3.30
C LYS A 174 4.59 8.53 -2.51
N LEU A 175 4.49 8.71 -1.20
CA LEU A 175 3.70 7.79 -0.35
C LEU A 175 2.22 7.81 -0.70
N ASP A 176 1.64 8.98 -0.95
CA ASP A 176 0.22 9.08 -1.27
C ASP A 176 -0.12 8.42 -2.60
N ALA A 177 0.72 8.59 -3.63
CA ALA A 177 0.56 7.86 -4.88
C ALA A 177 0.54 6.34 -4.67
N PHE A 178 1.35 5.84 -3.75
CA PHE A 178 1.34 4.43 -3.36
C PHE A 178 0.03 4.02 -2.68
N PHE A 179 -0.44 4.79 -1.69
CA PHE A 179 -1.70 4.50 -0.99
C PHE A 179 -2.91 4.57 -1.91
N ILE A 180 -2.96 5.54 -2.82
CA ILE A 180 -4.03 5.65 -3.81
C ILE A 180 -4.06 4.40 -4.69
N ILE A 181 -2.93 3.94 -5.23
CA ILE A 181 -2.90 2.72 -6.08
C ILE A 181 -3.37 1.50 -5.29
N CYS A 182 -2.89 1.31 -4.06
CA CYS A 182 -3.31 0.21 -3.20
C CYS A 182 -4.81 0.28 -2.87
N PHE A 183 -5.33 1.47 -2.57
CA PHE A 183 -6.75 1.71 -2.31
C PHE A 183 -7.61 1.39 -3.52
N VAL A 184 -7.20 1.82 -4.71
CA VAL A 184 -7.90 1.52 -5.99
C VAL A 184 -7.98 0.02 -6.21
N LEU A 185 -6.85 -0.68 -6.06
CA LEU A 185 -6.80 -2.12 -6.28
C LEU A 185 -7.66 -2.86 -5.26
N HIS A 186 -7.60 -2.48 -3.98
CA HIS A 186 -8.34 -3.17 -2.93
C HIS A 186 -9.83 -2.85 -2.99
N TYR A 187 -10.19 -1.59 -2.76
CA TYR A 187 -11.58 -1.16 -2.66
C TYR A 187 -12.31 -1.27 -4.00
N GLY A 188 -11.67 -0.88 -5.10
CA GLY A 188 -12.29 -0.91 -6.43
C GLY A 188 -12.57 -2.32 -6.96
N LEU A 189 -11.67 -3.29 -6.72
CA LEU A 189 -11.83 -4.65 -7.26
C LEU A 189 -12.50 -5.63 -6.29
N ILE A 190 -12.39 -5.41 -4.98
CA ILE A 190 -12.94 -6.34 -3.98
C ILE A 190 -14.33 -5.86 -3.51
N ASP A 191 -14.46 -4.60 -3.12
CA ASP A 191 -15.68 -4.13 -2.44
C ASP A 191 -16.76 -3.67 -3.42
N VAL A 192 -16.39 -2.97 -4.49
CA VAL A 192 -17.38 -2.26 -5.33
C VAL A 192 -17.67 -2.94 -6.67
N HIS A 193 -17.03 -4.08 -6.98
CA HIS A 193 -17.07 -4.69 -8.32
C HIS A 193 -18.48 -5.07 -8.85
N PHE A 194 -19.55 -5.01 -8.01
CA PHE A 194 -20.90 -5.42 -8.40
C PHE A 194 -22.07 -4.49 -7.95
N ILE A 195 -21.80 -3.31 -7.38
CA ILE A 195 -22.87 -2.39 -6.93
C ILE A 195 -22.85 -1.12 -7.78
N GLU A 196 -23.78 -1.03 -8.72
CA GLU A 196 -24.07 0.20 -9.46
C GLU A 196 -25.12 1.02 -8.69
N PRO A 197 -24.95 2.34 -8.46
CA PRO A 197 -23.98 3.26 -9.06
C PRO A 197 -22.69 3.54 -8.25
N GLU A 198 -22.50 2.86 -7.11
CA GLU A 198 -21.41 3.12 -6.16
C GLU A 198 -20.02 2.94 -6.77
N PHE A 199 -19.90 2.06 -7.78
CA PHE A 199 -18.69 1.84 -8.55
C PHE A 199 -18.22 3.11 -9.27
N GLY A 200 -19.13 3.82 -9.95
CA GLY A 200 -18.79 5.02 -10.71
C GLY A 200 -18.35 6.17 -9.80
N VAL A 201 -19.05 6.36 -8.68
CA VAL A 201 -18.72 7.39 -7.69
C VAL A 201 -17.36 7.11 -7.08
N THR A 202 -17.12 5.89 -6.62
CA THR A 202 -15.84 5.45 -6.07
C THR A 202 -14.69 5.63 -7.06
N MET A 203 -14.88 5.18 -8.30
CA MET A 203 -13.87 5.26 -9.35
C MET A 203 -13.54 6.72 -9.71
N SER A 204 -14.47 7.66 -9.46
CA SER A 204 -14.26 9.10 -9.65
C SER A 204 -13.49 9.78 -8.51
N VAL A 205 -13.54 9.25 -7.28
CA VAL A 205 -12.79 9.79 -6.13
C VAL A 205 -11.27 9.65 -6.35
N ILE A 206 -10.84 8.60 -7.03
CA ILE A 206 -9.43 8.30 -7.32
C ILE A 206 -8.74 9.40 -8.16
N PRO A 207 -9.23 9.74 -9.37
CA PRO A 207 -8.66 10.84 -10.15
C PRO A 207 -8.86 12.18 -9.45
N ALA A 208 -9.95 12.38 -8.70
CA ALA A 208 -10.16 13.61 -7.94
C ALA A 208 -9.07 13.82 -6.87
N LEU A 209 -8.74 12.79 -6.08
CA LEU A 209 -7.65 12.84 -5.08
C LEU A 209 -6.29 13.06 -5.76
N THR A 210 -6.04 12.39 -6.88
CA THR A 210 -4.81 12.56 -7.67
C THR A 210 -4.68 14.00 -8.19
N ILE A 211 -5.76 14.60 -8.67
CA ILE A 211 -5.81 16.00 -9.15
C ILE A 211 -5.56 16.97 -7.99
N VAL A 212 -6.18 16.76 -6.83
CA VAL A 212 -5.95 17.58 -5.63
C VAL A 212 -4.49 17.54 -5.20
N MET A 213 -3.86 16.37 -5.26
CA MET A 213 -2.43 16.18 -5.03
C MET A 213 -1.57 16.99 -6.01
N VAL A 214 -1.80 16.84 -7.32
CA VAL A 214 -1.05 17.55 -8.37
C VAL A 214 -1.23 19.06 -8.27
N LEU A 215 -2.45 19.53 -7.97
CA LEU A 215 -2.73 20.94 -7.70
C LEU A 215 -1.98 21.41 -6.46
N GLY A 216 -1.91 20.61 -5.39
CA GLY A 216 -1.06 20.86 -4.24
C GLY A 216 0.41 21.04 -4.65
N VAL A 217 0.93 20.21 -5.56
CA VAL A 217 2.34 20.27 -6.02
C VAL A 217 2.55 21.58 -6.75
N TYR A 218 1.59 21.92 -7.61
CA TYR A 218 1.62 23.13 -8.40
C TYR A 218 1.59 24.39 -7.52
N PHE A 219 0.70 24.44 -6.53
CA PHE A 219 0.56 25.60 -5.66
C PHE A 219 1.75 25.78 -4.70
N VAL A 220 2.30 24.69 -4.15
CA VAL A 220 3.49 24.74 -3.28
C VAL A 220 4.73 25.19 -4.06
N ARG A 221 4.93 24.70 -5.30
CA ARG A 221 6.07 25.08 -6.14
C ARG A 221 6.07 26.54 -6.57
N LYS A 222 4.91 27.19 -6.60
CA LYS A 222 4.74 28.49 -7.25
C LYS A 222 4.72 29.67 -6.26
N GLU A 223 5.00 29.44 -4.98
CA GLU A 223 4.99 30.46 -3.89
C GLU A 223 3.81 31.46 -3.97
N TYR A 224 2.64 31.05 -4.49
CA TYR A 224 1.47 31.93 -4.50
C TYR A 224 0.81 31.88 -3.12
N LYS A 225 0.98 32.94 -2.33
CA LYS A 225 0.35 33.12 -1.00
C LYS A 225 -1.19 33.23 -1.03
N LEU A 226 -1.78 33.45 -2.20
CA LEU A 226 -3.23 33.70 -2.37
C LEU A 226 -4.12 32.45 -2.26
N PRO A 227 -3.84 31.30 -2.92
CA PRO A 227 -4.69 30.10 -2.78
C PRO A 227 -4.67 29.48 -1.38
N MET A 228 -3.59 29.65 -0.61
CA MET A 228 -3.51 29.18 0.78
C MET A 228 -4.50 29.91 1.70
N ALA A 229 -4.81 31.19 1.40
CA ALA A 229 -5.84 31.94 2.08
C ALA A 229 -7.26 31.51 1.65
N PHE A 230 -7.47 31.14 0.38
CA PHE A 230 -8.77 30.65 -0.10
C PHE A 230 -9.16 29.30 0.52
N VAL A 231 -8.20 28.39 0.74
CA VAL A 231 -8.47 27.09 1.39
C VAL A 231 -8.81 27.28 2.87
N ILE A 232 -8.10 28.15 3.58
CA ILE A 232 -8.36 28.42 5.01
C ILE A 232 -9.69 29.17 5.20
N VAL A 233 -10.05 30.08 4.29
CA VAL A 233 -11.37 30.76 4.31
C VAL A 233 -12.50 29.81 3.91
N GLY A 234 -12.24 28.84 3.02
CA GLY A 234 -13.18 27.79 2.65
C GLY A 234 -13.50 26.82 3.80
N ASP A 235 -12.49 26.42 4.59
CA ASP A 235 -12.67 25.57 5.78
C ASP A 235 -13.36 26.31 6.95
N LEU A 236 -13.23 27.63 7.05
CA LEU A 236 -13.86 28.43 8.11
C LEU A 236 -15.35 28.74 7.84
N HIS A 237 -15.88 28.38 6.67
CA HIS A 237 -17.28 28.66 6.29
C HIS A 237 -18.28 27.52 6.58
N TYR A 238 -17.84 26.45 7.26
CA TYR A 238 -18.74 25.47 7.89
C TYR A 238 -18.74 25.55 9.44
N PRO A 239 -19.17 26.67 10.06
CA PRO A 239 -19.65 26.62 11.43
C PRO A 239 -21.08 26.07 11.43
N LEU A 240 -21.23 24.86 11.98
CA LEU A 240 -22.38 24.40 12.78
C LEU A 240 -23.76 24.92 12.35
N SER A 241 -24.45 24.12 11.55
CA SER A 241 -25.92 23.99 11.62
C SER A 241 -26.27 22.51 11.74
#